data_AF-A0A969VEG5-F1
#
_entry.id   AF-A0A969VEG5-F1
#
_cell.length_a   1.000
_cell.length_b   1.000
_cell.length_c   1.000
_cell.angle_alpha   90.00
_cell.angle_beta   90.00
_cell.angle_gamma   90.00
#
_symmetry.space_group_name_H-M   'P 1'
#
loop_
_entity.id
_entity.type
_entity.pdbx_description
1 polymer ?
#
loop_
_entity_poly.entity_id
_entity_poly.type
_entity_poly.pdbx_seq_one_letter_code
_entity_poly.pdbx_strand_id
1 'polypeptide(L)'
;MFVPVVNSENRPLMPTTNARASRWIRSGKATPFWKKGVFCVRLNAEPSNTHRQPIVVGIDPGSKREGFTIKSKSHTYLNVQTHAVDWVKDHIEVRRNMRRARRFRKTPCRQNRQNRLVNKTRLAPSTKARWQWKLRIVNWLTKMFPITVFVVEDIQARTWKNGRKWNVSFSPLEVGKQWFYSELKKIAQLETRTGNDTYEMRQNLGLKKSQQKLSNKFEAHCVDSWVLANWYVGGHQAPDNARLIEVIPLEFHRRQLHRLQHSTGQIRSRYGGTISAGFKRGSIV
;
A
#
# COMPACT_ATOMS: atom_id res chain seq x y z
N MET A 1 3.26 -13.79 17.10
CA MET A 1 2.38 -13.38 16.00
C MET A 1 0.95 -13.64 16.43
N PHE A 2 0.08 -12.65 16.31
CA PHE A 2 -1.33 -12.77 16.70
C PHE A 2 -2.17 -13.21 15.49
N VAL A 3 -3.26 -13.92 15.76
CA VAL A 3 -4.20 -14.39 14.75
C VAL A 3 -5.40 -13.46 14.71
N PRO A 4 -5.71 -12.81 13.56
CA PRO A 4 -6.94 -12.07 13.40
C PRO A 4 -8.15 -12.99 13.52
N VAL A 5 -9.18 -12.51 14.20
CA VAL A 5 -10.41 -13.26 14.47
C VAL A 5 -11.58 -12.54 13.82
N VAL A 6 -12.47 -13.28 13.18
CA VAL A 6 -13.75 -12.75 12.67
C VAL A 6 -14.92 -13.57 13.20
N ASN A 7 -16.09 -12.96 13.33
CA ASN A 7 -17.32 -13.70 13.66
C ASN A 7 -17.87 -14.45 12.42
N SER A 8 -18.98 -15.16 12.63
CA SER A 8 -19.75 -15.87 11.59
C SER A 8 -20.07 -14.97 10.37
N GLU A 9 -20.41 -13.70 10.61
CA GLU A 9 -20.71 -12.68 9.59
C GLU A 9 -19.47 -12.01 8.96
N ASN A 10 -18.25 -12.50 9.24
CA ASN A 10 -16.98 -11.90 8.82
C ASN A 10 -16.69 -10.48 9.35
N ARG A 11 -17.35 -10.05 10.43
CA ARG A 11 -17.01 -8.84 11.17
C ARG A 11 -15.78 -9.10 12.04
N PRO A 12 -14.77 -8.21 12.02
CA PRO A 12 -13.54 -8.41 12.76
C PRO A 12 -13.74 -8.26 14.28
N LEU A 13 -13.08 -9.14 15.03
CA LEU A 13 -13.03 -9.19 16.49
C LEU A 13 -11.58 -8.97 16.97
N MET A 14 -11.39 -8.88 18.28
CA MET A 14 -10.06 -8.76 18.86
C MET A 14 -9.16 -9.95 18.45
N PRO A 15 -7.94 -9.69 17.96
CA PRO A 15 -6.99 -10.75 17.65
C PRO A 15 -6.66 -11.60 18.87
N THR A 16 -6.26 -12.84 18.63
CA THR A 16 -5.92 -13.79 19.70
C THR A 16 -4.53 -14.40 19.52
N THR A 17 -4.06 -15.13 20.52
CA THR A 17 -2.77 -15.81 20.46
C THR A 17 -2.86 -17.09 19.62
N ASN A 18 -1.75 -17.49 19.00
CA ASN A 18 -1.69 -18.73 18.22
C ASN A 18 -2.16 -19.95 19.03
N ALA A 19 -1.77 -20.06 20.31
CA ALA A 19 -2.16 -21.17 21.18
C ALA A 19 -3.68 -21.26 21.37
N ARG A 20 -4.35 -20.11 21.54
CA ARG A 20 -5.82 -20.05 21.69
C ARG A 20 -6.52 -20.35 20.38
N ALA A 21 -6.07 -19.79 19.26
CA ALA A 21 -6.60 -20.09 17.93
C ALA A 21 -6.50 -21.58 17.60
N SER A 22 -5.35 -22.21 17.84
CA SER A 22 -5.15 -23.65 17.64
C SER A 22 -6.10 -24.50 18.49
N ARG A 23 -6.33 -24.12 19.76
CA ARG A 23 -7.27 -24.82 20.63
C ARG A 23 -8.71 -24.73 20.12
N TRP A 24 -9.13 -23.58 19.62
CA TRP A 24 -10.45 -23.41 19.00
C TRP A 24 -10.64 -24.25 17.76
N ILE A 25 -9.62 -24.32 16.89
CA ILE A 25 -9.65 -25.15 15.69
C ILE A 25 -9.77 -26.63 16.06
N ARG A 26 -8.92 -27.11 16.98
CA ARG A 26 -8.96 -28.51 17.44
C ARG A 26 -10.30 -28.90 18.08
N SER A 27 -10.95 -27.97 18.76
CA SER A 27 -12.26 -28.18 19.41
C SER A 27 -13.46 -27.88 18.51
N GLY A 28 -13.26 -27.58 17.22
CA GLY A 28 -14.34 -27.27 16.27
C GLY A 28 -15.04 -25.93 16.49
N LYS A 29 -14.56 -25.09 17.43
CA LYS A 29 -15.14 -23.77 17.76
C LYS A 29 -14.81 -22.70 16.73
N ALA A 30 -13.78 -22.91 15.92
CA ALA A 30 -13.37 -21.96 14.89
C ALA A 30 -12.88 -22.65 13.61
N THR A 31 -13.18 -22.04 12.47
CA THR A 31 -12.73 -22.50 11.16
C THR A 31 -11.53 -21.65 10.69
N PRO A 32 -10.37 -22.27 10.40
CA PRO A 32 -9.21 -21.56 9.89
C PRO A 32 -9.43 -21.12 8.43
N PHE A 33 -8.89 -19.96 8.05
CA PHE A 33 -8.87 -19.51 6.66
C PHE A 33 -7.72 -18.55 6.40
N TRP A 34 -7.40 -18.33 5.12
CA TRP A 34 -6.37 -17.39 4.70
C TRP A 34 -6.97 -16.15 4.04
N LYS A 35 -6.43 -14.98 4.34
CA LYS A 35 -6.83 -13.71 3.73
C LYS A 35 -5.62 -12.95 3.19
N LYS A 36 -5.35 -13.14 1.89
CA LYS A 36 -4.19 -12.56 1.18
C LYS A 36 -2.85 -12.87 1.89
N GLY A 37 -2.63 -14.14 2.24
CA GLY A 37 -1.40 -14.59 2.89
C GLY A 37 -1.34 -14.42 4.41
N VAL A 38 -2.36 -13.85 5.05
CA VAL A 38 -2.48 -13.83 6.51
C VAL A 38 -3.41 -14.96 6.98
N PHE A 39 -2.93 -15.74 7.95
CA PHE A 39 -3.73 -16.77 8.60
C PHE A 39 -4.71 -16.14 9.59
N CYS A 40 -5.98 -16.48 9.46
CA CYS A 40 -7.07 -15.98 10.28
C CYS A 40 -7.95 -17.13 10.78
N VAL A 41 -8.76 -16.85 11.80
CA VAL A 41 -9.79 -17.79 12.27
C VAL A 41 -11.16 -17.14 12.28
N ARG A 42 -12.19 -17.89 11.88
CA ARG A 42 -13.60 -17.51 11.96
C ARG A 42 -14.23 -18.29 13.10
N LEU A 43 -14.88 -17.62 14.05
CA LEU A 43 -15.64 -18.30 15.09
C LEU A 43 -16.91 -18.91 14.51
N ASN A 44 -17.19 -20.15 14.88
CA ASN A 44 -18.39 -20.88 14.47
C ASN A 44 -19.59 -20.63 15.41
N ALA A 45 -19.33 -20.04 16.58
CA ALA A 45 -20.32 -19.65 17.57
C ALA A 45 -20.15 -18.17 17.93
N GLU A 46 -21.19 -17.58 18.53
CA GLU A 46 -21.13 -16.21 19.00
C GLU A 46 -20.02 -16.03 20.05
N PRO A 47 -19.26 -14.93 20.00
CA PRO A 47 -18.20 -14.68 20.95
C PRO A 47 -18.80 -14.46 22.34
N SER A 48 -18.14 -14.96 23.37
CA SER A 48 -18.55 -14.76 24.76
C SER A 48 -18.59 -13.29 25.18
N ASN A 49 -17.89 -12.42 24.44
CA ASN A 49 -17.74 -11.00 24.75
C ASN A 49 -17.32 -10.23 23.48
N THR A 50 -17.83 -9.02 23.31
CA THR A 50 -17.54 -8.11 22.20
C THR A 50 -16.74 -6.88 22.60
N HIS A 51 -16.26 -6.79 23.85
CA HIS A 51 -15.41 -5.70 24.31
C HIS A 51 -14.13 -5.59 23.47
N ARG A 52 -13.85 -4.36 23.03
CA ARG A 52 -12.70 -4.02 22.18
C ARG A 52 -11.83 -3.00 22.87
N GLN A 53 -10.53 -3.23 22.84
CA GLN A 53 -9.55 -2.16 23.05
C GLN A 53 -9.33 -1.41 21.73
N PRO A 54 -9.00 -0.11 21.77
CA PRO A 54 -8.66 0.64 20.58
C PRO A 54 -7.51 -0.04 19.80
N ILE A 55 -7.71 -0.23 18.50
CA ILE A 55 -6.67 -0.70 17.57
C ILE A 55 -6.38 0.42 16.59
N VAL A 56 -5.14 0.85 16.58
CA VAL A 56 -4.63 1.92 15.73
C VAL A 56 -3.84 1.32 14.58
N VAL A 57 -3.98 1.91 13.41
CA VAL A 57 -3.07 1.69 12.29
C VAL A 57 -2.23 2.93 12.07
N GLY A 58 -0.93 2.81 12.32
CA GLY A 58 0.05 3.81 11.91
C GLY A 58 0.41 3.61 10.44
N ILE A 59 0.46 4.68 9.67
CA ILE A 59 0.71 4.68 8.23
C ILE A 59 1.85 5.64 7.93
N ASP A 60 2.98 5.11 7.48
CA ASP A 60 4.10 5.86 6.92
C ASP A 60 4.07 5.76 5.37
N PRO A 61 3.48 6.75 4.68
CA PRO A 61 3.44 6.79 3.24
C PRO A 61 4.80 7.18 2.62
N GLY A 62 5.65 6.19 2.33
CA GLY A 62 6.88 6.43 1.57
C GLY A 62 6.71 6.45 0.04
N SER A 63 7.78 6.86 -0.66
CA SER A 63 7.82 6.99 -2.12
C SER A 63 8.05 5.67 -2.86
N LYS A 64 8.85 4.76 -2.30
CA LYS A 64 9.12 3.42 -2.88
C LYS A 64 8.59 2.29 -2.00
N ARG A 65 8.70 2.46 -0.69
CA ARG A 65 8.25 1.51 0.33
C ARG A 65 7.33 2.22 1.29
N GLU A 66 6.31 1.53 1.74
CA GLU A 66 5.26 2.10 2.59
C GLU A 66 5.11 1.22 3.83
N GLY A 67 5.05 1.84 5.01
CA GLY A 67 4.95 1.16 6.29
C GLY A 67 3.53 1.23 6.84
N PHE A 68 3.00 0.08 7.28
CA PHE A 68 1.75 0.01 8.02
C PHE A 68 1.96 -0.82 9.28
N THR A 69 1.55 -0.31 10.43
CA THR A 69 1.65 -1.02 11.71
C THR A 69 0.30 -1.03 12.41
N ILE A 70 -0.16 -2.21 12.81
CA ILE A 70 -1.41 -2.41 13.54
C ILE A 70 -1.08 -2.71 14.99
N LYS A 71 -1.55 -1.86 15.90
CA LYS A 71 -1.15 -1.91 17.31
C LYS A 71 -2.31 -1.53 18.22
N SER A 72 -2.37 -2.14 19.40
CA SER A 72 -3.13 -1.63 20.54
C SER A 72 -2.21 -1.25 21.70
N LYS A 73 -2.78 -0.84 22.83
CA LYS A 73 -1.98 -0.56 24.03
C LYS A 73 -1.16 -1.77 24.47
N SER A 74 -1.70 -2.98 24.31
CA SER A 74 -1.10 -4.22 24.80
C SER A 74 -0.12 -4.90 23.85
N HIS A 75 -0.33 -4.85 22.53
CA HIS A 75 0.51 -5.61 21.58
C HIS A 75 0.59 -4.98 20.19
N THR A 76 1.66 -5.28 19.46
CA THR A 76 1.79 -5.05 18.01
C THR A 76 1.34 -6.30 17.25
N TYR A 77 0.20 -6.20 16.57
CA TYR A 77 -0.42 -7.34 15.91
C TYR A 77 0.22 -7.70 14.58
N LEU A 78 0.47 -6.69 13.74
CA LEU A 78 0.95 -6.90 12.38
C LEU A 78 1.72 -5.68 11.88
N ASN A 79 2.87 -5.92 11.25
CA ASN A 79 3.61 -4.93 10.48
C ASN A 79 3.60 -5.34 9.01
N VAL A 80 3.25 -4.41 8.14
CA VAL A 80 3.18 -4.62 6.71
C VAL A 80 4.07 -3.60 6.03
N GLN A 81 5.03 -4.09 5.26
CA GLN A 81 5.83 -3.30 4.34
C GLN A 81 5.33 -3.54 2.93
N THR A 82 4.94 -2.47 2.22
CA THR A 82 4.48 -2.61 0.83
C THR A 82 5.42 -1.91 -0.13
N HIS A 83 5.53 -2.43 -1.36
CA HIS A 83 6.11 -1.65 -2.45
C HIS A 83 5.06 -0.68 -2.98
N ALA A 84 5.50 0.54 -3.28
CA ALA A 84 4.65 1.54 -3.90
C ALA A 84 4.43 1.22 -5.38
N VAL A 85 3.28 1.62 -5.91
CA VAL A 85 2.97 1.51 -7.34
C VAL A 85 3.63 2.68 -8.09
N ASP A 86 4.71 2.43 -8.83
CA ASP A 86 5.46 3.46 -9.56
C ASP A 86 5.45 3.29 -11.10
N TRP A 87 5.31 2.06 -11.60
CA TRP A 87 5.27 1.73 -13.04
C TRP A 87 4.10 2.34 -13.84
N VAL A 88 3.04 2.80 -13.17
CA VAL A 88 1.85 3.37 -13.84
C VAL A 88 2.21 4.63 -14.63
N LYS A 89 3.18 5.41 -14.17
CA LYS A 89 3.70 6.57 -14.90
C LYS A 89 4.25 6.14 -16.27
N ASP A 90 5.09 5.11 -16.28
CA ASP A 90 5.76 4.62 -17.47
C ASP A 90 4.74 4.03 -18.46
N HIS A 91 3.73 3.31 -17.96
CA HIS A 91 2.63 2.82 -18.78
C HIS A 91 1.82 3.95 -19.45
N ILE A 92 1.60 5.07 -18.75
CA ILE A 92 0.91 6.24 -19.31
C ILE A 92 1.79 6.91 -20.37
N GLU A 93 3.09 7.01 -20.12
CA GLU A 93 4.06 7.57 -21.05
C GLU A 93 4.16 6.75 -22.33
N VAL A 94 4.34 5.43 -22.22
CA VAL A 94 4.31 4.50 -23.36
C VAL A 94 3.02 4.68 -24.18
N ARG A 95 1.86 4.75 -23.51
CA ARG A 95 0.58 4.97 -24.18
C ARG A 95 0.51 6.33 -24.89
N ARG A 96 1.05 7.39 -24.29
CA ARG A 96 1.12 8.73 -24.89
C ARG A 96 2.00 8.71 -26.14
N ASN A 97 3.19 8.13 -26.05
CA ASN A 97 4.15 8.03 -27.16
C ASN A 97 3.56 7.21 -28.32
N MET A 98 2.88 6.10 -28.03
CA MET A 98 2.20 5.28 -29.04
C MET A 98 1.06 5.99 -29.77
N ARG A 99 0.34 6.90 -29.10
CA ARG A 99 -0.67 7.74 -29.75
C ARG A 99 -0.02 8.79 -30.65
N ARG A 100 1.05 9.44 -30.14
CA ARG A 100 1.80 10.45 -30.88
C ARG A 100 2.42 9.86 -32.16
N ALA A 101 3.11 8.72 -32.04
CA ALA A 101 3.71 8.02 -33.18
C ALA A 101 2.69 7.58 -34.24
N ARG A 102 1.46 7.21 -33.85
CA ARG A 102 0.39 6.92 -34.82
C ARG A 102 -0.10 8.15 -35.56
N ARG A 103 -0.22 9.30 -34.88
CA ARG A 103 -0.64 10.56 -35.51
C ARG A 103 0.39 11.10 -36.50
N PHE A 104 1.68 10.79 -36.29
CA PHE A 104 2.75 11.19 -37.21
C PHE A 104 2.85 10.32 -38.47
N ARG A 105 2.23 9.12 -38.51
CA ARG A 105 2.22 8.30 -39.72
C ARG A 105 1.18 8.86 -40.69
N LYS A 106 1.52 8.93 -41.98
CA LYS A 106 0.59 9.25 -43.08
C LYS A 106 -0.42 8.11 -43.31
N THR A 107 -1.18 7.76 -42.27
CA THR A 107 -2.36 6.88 -42.35
C THR A 107 -3.61 7.74 -42.48
N PRO A 108 -4.69 7.29 -43.15
CA PRO A 108 -5.94 8.05 -43.28
C PRO A 108 -6.33 8.69 -41.95
N CYS A 109 -6.43 10.02 -41.95
CA CYS A 109 -6.51 10.80 -40.73
C CYS A 109 -7.82 10.52 -39.99
N ARG A 110 -7.75 9.88 -38.82
CA ARG A 110 -8.89 9.85 -37.91
C ARG A 110 -9.07 11.24 -37.32
N GLN A 111 -10.24 11.85 -37.51
CA GLN A 111 -10.58 13.16 -36.94
C GLN A 111 -10.17 13.27 -35.46
N ASN A 112 -9.60 14.41 -35.09
CA ASN A 112 -9.19 14.68 -33.73
C ASN A 112 -10.42 14.64 -32.81
N ARG A 113 -10.37 13.82 -31.77
CA ARG A 113 -11.44 13.76 -30.78
C ARG A 113 -11.19 14.85 -29.74
N GLN A 114 -12.22 15.63 -29.41
CA GLN A 114 -12.17 16.58 -28.31
C GLN A 114 -11.65 15.88 -27.04
N ASN A 115 -10.70 16.52 -26.36
CA ASN A 115 -10.16 15.98 -25.12
C ASN A 115 -11.22 16.14 -24.01
N ARG A 116 -12.02 15.08 -23.80
CA ARG A 116 -13.14 14.99 -22.84
C ARG A 116 -12.79 15.31 -21.37
N LEU A 117 -11.53 15.64 -21.10
CA LEU A 117 -10.94 15.79 -19.78
C LEU A 117 -10.29 17.18 -19.57
N VAL A 118 -10.38 18.08 -20.55
CA VAL A 118 -9.70 19.41 -20.53
C VAL A 118 -10.16 20.29 -19.36
N ASN A 119 -11.39 20.13 -18.87
CA ASN A 119 -11.95 20.96 -17.79
C ASN A 119 -12.40 20.16 -16.56
N LYS A 120 -11.77 19.01 -16.29
CA LYS A 120 -12.12 18.18 -15.12
C LYS A 120 -10.96 18.11 -14.13
N THR A 121 -11.17 18.68 -12.94
CA THR A 121 -10.26 18.49 -11.80
C THR A 121 -10.22 17.01 -11.44
N ARG A 122 -9.03 16.40 -11.51
CA ARG A 122 -8.84 14.98 -11.18
C ARG A 122 -7.40 14.70 -10.78
N LEU A 123 -7.24 13.67 -9.96
CA LEU A 123 -5.93 13.09 -9.72
C LEU A 123 -5.37 12.47 -11.01
N ALA A 124 -4.09 12.74 -11.28
CA ALA A 124 -3.37 12.07 -12.36
C ALA A 124 -3.44 10.54 -12.15
N PRO A 125 -3.57 9.71 -13.21
CA PRO A 125 -3.81 8.28 -13.01
C PRO A 125 -2.68 7.56 -12.27
N SER A 126 -1.42 8.02 -12.40
CA SER A 126 -0.28 7.52 -11.63
C SER A 126 -0.42 7.82 -10.13
N THR A 127 -0.72 9.07 -9.78
CA THR A 127 -0.96 9.50 -8.39
C THR A 127 -2.17 8.80 -7.79
N LYS A 128 -3.27 8.69 -8.56
CA LYS A 128 -4.47 7.98 -8.13
C LYS A 128 -4.18 6.50 -7.83
N ALA A 129 -3.40 5.82 -8.68
CA ALA A 129 -3.03 4.43 -8.46
C ALA A 129 -2.24 4.22 -7.17
N ARG A 130 -1.32 5.14 -6.83
CA ARG A 130 -0.55 5.12 -5.57
C ARG A 130 -1.45 5.24 -4.34
N TRP A 131 -2.33 6.24 -4.32
CA TRP A 131 -3.25 6.43 -3.19
C TRP A 131 -4.31 5.32 -3.09
N GLN A 132 -4.81 4.82 -4.22
CA GLN A 132 -5.71 3.66 -4.24
C GLN A 132 -5.03 2.38 -3.74
N TRP A 133 -3.73 2.22 -3.97
CA TRP A 133 -2.99 1.09 -3.43
C TRP A 133 -2.98 1.10 -1.90
N LYS A 134 -2.63 2.23 -1.28
CA LYS A 134 -2.71 2.43 0.18
C LYS A 134 -4.10 2.13 0.72
N LEU A 135 -5.13 2.66 0.06
CA LEU A 135 -6.53 2.42 0.46
C LEU A 135 -6.91 0.93 0.35
N ARG A 136 -6.41 0.19 -0.65
CA ARG A 136 -6.63 -1.27 -0.75
C ARG A 136 -5.97 -2.05 0.37
N ILE A 137 -4.80 -1.61 0.84
CA ILE A 137 -4.12 -2.18 2.00
C ILE A 137 -4.95 -1.92 3.26
N VAL A 138 -5.33 -0.66 3.50
CA VAL A 138 -6.19 -0.29 4.63
C VAL A 138 -7.50 -1.10 4.63
N ASN A 139 -8.20 -1.16 3.49
CA ASN A 139 -9.43 -1.95 3.35
C ASN A 139 -9.23 -3.46 3.53
N TRP A 140 -8.01 -3.96 3.33
CA TRP A 140 -7.69 -5.34 3.63
C TRP A 140 -7.47 -5.55 5.13
N LEU A 141 -6.78 -4.61 5.80
CA LEU A 141 -6.55 -4.63 7.24
C LEU A 141 -7.86 -4.49 8.04
N THR A 142 -8.76 -3.60 7.62
CA THR A 142 -10.08 -3.40 8.27
C THR A 142 -11.00 -4.62 8.19
N LYS A 143 -10.75 -5.50 7.22
CA LYS A 143 -11.47 -6.77 7.11
C LYS A 143 -10.88 -7.90 7.99
N MET A 144 -9.83 -7.61 8.74
CA MET A 144 -9.15 -8.56 9.64
C MET A 144 -9.12 -8.06 11.08
N PHE A 145 -9.00 -6.74 11.28
CA PHE A 145 -8.86 -6.11 12.58
C PHE A 145 -9.96 -5.07 12.80
N PRO A 146 -10.52 -4.95 14.03
CA PRO A 146 -11.49 -3.93 14.37
C PRO A 146 -10.77 -2.59 14.61
N ILE A 147 -10.33 -1.95 13.52
CA ILE A 147 -9.57 -0.70 13.55
C ILE A 147 -10.49 0.44 13.97
N THR A 148 -10.02 1.25 14.93
CA THR A 148 -10.76 2.40 15.46
C THR A 148 -10.15 3.73 15.02
N VAL A 149 -8.84 3.77 14.75
CA VAL A 149 -8.12 5.02 14.43
C VAL A 149 -7.01 4.75 13.41
N PHE A 150 -6.82 5.68 12.49
CA PHE A 150 -5.66 5.79 11.61
C PHE A 150 -4.78 6.96 12.06
N VAL A 151 -3.47 6.73 12.16
CA VAL A 151 -2.48 7.81 12.36
C VAL A 151 -1.57 7.84 11.15
N VAL A 152 -1.59 8.93 10.40
CA VAL A 152 -0.84 9.05 9.13
C VAL A 152 0.24 10.11 9.25
N GLU A 153 1.46 9.81 8.78
CA GLU A 153 2.46 10.85 8.58
C GLU A 153 2.04 11.74 7.41
N ASP A 154 1.83 13.03 7.69
CA ASP A 154 1.48 14.04 6.70
C ASP A 154 2.71 14.49 5.92
N ILE A 155 2.71 14.20 4.63
CA ILE A 155 3.80 14.56 3.74
C ILE A 155 3.58 16.00 3.27
N GLN A 156 4.60 16.82 3.46
CA GLN A 156 4.69 18.16 2.92
C GLN A 156 5.98 18.29 2.11
N ALA A 157 5.88 18.68 0.84
CA ALA A 157 7.08 19.04 0.08
C ALA A 157 7.58 20.39 0.57
N ARG A 158 8.90 20.51 0.77
CA ARG A 158 9.53 21.80 1.07
C ARG A 158 9.67 22.58 -0.24
N THR A 159 9.01 23.73 -0.33
CA THR A 159 9.20 24.69 -1.43
C THR A 159 10.01 25.88 -0.94
N TRP A 160 11.03 26.29 -1.69
CA TRP A 160 11.82 27.51 -1.40
C TRP A 160 11.39 28.68 -2.29
N LYS A 161 11.30 29.88 -1.70
CA LYS A 161 10.79 31.11 -2.35
C LYS A 161 11.52 31.47 -3.67
N ASN A 162 12.78 31.09 -3.84
CA ASN A 162 13.62 31.39 -5.02
C ASN A 162 14.18 30.15 -5.74
N GLY A 163 13.61 28.95 -5.56
CA GLY A 163 14.19 27.76 -6.20
C GLY A 163 13.78 27.57 -7.66
N ARG A 164 14.53 26.71 -8.36
CA ARG A 164 14.34 26.37 -9.79
C ARG A 164 12.92 25.87 -10.08
N LYS A 165 12.51 25.79 -11.34
CA LYS A 165 11.17 25.33 -11.80
C LYS A 165 10.69 24.00 -11.17
N TRP A 166 11.62 23.09 -10.84
CA TRP A 166 11.36 21.81 -10.14
C TRP A 166 10.94 21.98 -8.67
N ASN A 167 11.25 23.12 -8.05
CA ASN A 167 10.87 23.51 -6.70
C ASN A 167 9.40 23.93 -6.57
N VAL A 168 8.71 24.08 -7.71
CA VAL A 168 7.26 24.28 -7.82
C VAL A 168 6.54 22.95 -8.09
N SER A 169 7.30 21.87 -8.28
CA SER A 169 6.77 20.55 -8.62
C SER A 169 6.42 19.80 -7.34
N PHE A 170 5.14 19.84 -6.97
CA PHE A 170 4.57 19.10 -5.84
C PHE A 170 5.02 17.64 -5.81
N SER A 171 5.26 17.10 -4.61
CA SER A 171 5.47 15.67 -4.43
C SER A 171 4.26 14.90 -4.97
N PRO A 172 4.44 13.82 -5.77
CA PRO A 172 3.33 12.99 -6.23
C PRO A 172 2.48 12.42 -5.08
N LEU A 173 3.05 12.33 -3.88
CA LEU A 173 2.30 11.96 -2.68
C LEU A 173 1.47 13.14 -2.18
N GLU A 174 2.03 14.34 -2.06
CA GLU A 174 1.28 15.52 -1.60
C GLU A 174 0.02 15.77 -2.46
N VAL A 175 0.12 15.56 -3.78
CA VAL A 175 -1.05 15.55 -4.66
C VAL A 175 -1.95 14.37 -4.32
N GLY A 176 -3.18 14.65 -3.86
CA GLY A 176 -4.19 13.62 -3.58
C GLY A 176 -4.18 13.05 -2.16
N LYS A 177 -3.30 13.53 -1.27
CA LYS A 177 -3.35 13.14 0.16
C LYS A 177 -4.71 13.44 0.80
N GLN A 178 -5.31 14.59 0.48
CA GLN A 178 -6.63 14.97 0.98
C GLN A 178 -7.74 14.02 0.54
N TRP A 179 -7.65 13.49 -0.69
CA TRP A 179 -8.57 12.44 -1.15
C TRP A 179 -8.39 11.17 -0.33
N PHE A 180 -7.15 10.76 -0.07
CA PHE A 180 -6.92 9.58 0.77
C PHE A 180 -7.41 9.78 2.21
N TYR A 181 -7.18 10.96 2.80
CA TYR A 181 -7.65 11.29 4.15
C TYR A 181 -9.18 11.28 4.23
N SER A 182 -9.88 11.79 3.21
CA SER A 182 -11.34 11.73 3.20
C SER A 182 -11.86 10.29 3.07
N GLU A 183 -11.16 9.41 2.34
CA GLU A 183 -11.51 7.98 2.30
C GLU A 183 -11.23 7.28 3.64
N LEU A 184 -10.15 7.62 4.36
CA LEU A 184 -9.88 7.06 5.69
C LEU A 184 -10.93 7.49 6.73
N LYS A 185 -11.33 8.78 6.72
CA LYS A 185 -12.34 9.32 7.64
C LYS A 185 -13.70 8.65 7.50
N LYS A 186 -14.03 8.10 6.32
CA LYS A 186 -15.25 7.29 6.12
C LYS A 186 -15.22 5.94 6.84
N ILE A 187 -14.03 5.47 7.20
CA ILE A 187 -13.82 4.15 7.80
C ILE A 187 -13.67 4.27 9.31
N ALA A 188 -12.81 5.19 9.77
CA ALA A 188 -12.49 5.36 11.19
C ALA A 188 -11.94 6.79 11.47
N GLN A 189 -11.70 7.12 12.75
CA GLN A 189 -11.06 8.39 13.12
C GLN A 189 -9.68 8.51 12.47
N LEU A 190 -9.32 9.70 12.00
CA LEU A 190 -8.04 9.98 11.37
C LEU A 190 -7.29 11.07 12.14
N GLU A 191 -6.07 10.76 12.54
CA GLU A 191 -5.08 11.69 13.06
C GLU A 191 -3.91 11.82 12.08
N THR A 192 -3.31 13.01 12.02
CA THR A 192 -2.14 13.28 11.18
C THR A 192 -0.99 13.81 12.00
N ARG A 193 0.23 13.40 11.67
CA ARG A 193 1.46 13.84 12.35
C ARG A 193 2.48 14.29 11.33
N THR A 194 3.32 15.26 11.68
CA THR A 194 4.37 15.71 10.77
C THR A 194 5.56 14.75 10.78
N GLY A 195 6.41 14.83 9.76
CA GLY A 195 7.67 14.08 9.74
C GLY A 195 8.62 14.48 10.88
N ASN A 196 8.54 15.72 11.37
CA ASN A 196 9.31 16.17 12.53
C ASN A 196 8.78 15.51 13.81
N ASP A 197 7.46 15.47 14.01
CA ASP A 197 6.87 14.80 15.16
C ASP A 197 7.32 13.33 15.20
N THR A 198 7.28 12.65 14.05
CA THR A 198 7.66 11.24 13.92
C THR A 198 9.14 11.04 14.23
N TYR A 199 10.00 11.98 13.81
CA TYR A 199 11.41 12.00 14.15
C TYR A 199 11.63 12.12 15.66
N GLU A 200 10.99 13.08 16.32
CA GLU A 200 11.11 13.33 17.76
C GLU A 200 10.61 12.15 18.58
N MET A 201 9.41 11.63 18.26
CA MET A 201 8.85 10.46 18.91
C MET A 201 9.79 9.25 18.82
N ARG A 202 10.42 9.06 17.65
CA ARG A 202 11.39 7.98 17.45
C ARG A 202 12.66 8.19 18.27
N GLN A 203 13.17 9.41 18.41
CA GLN A 203 14.33 9.72 19.27
C GLN A 203 14.02 9.49 20.75
N ASN A 204 12.85 9.92 21.21
CA ASN A 204 12.42 9.73 22.60
C ASN A 204 12.35 8.25 23.01
N LEU A 205 12.03 7.37 22.06
CA LEU A 205 11.99 5.92 22.26
C LEU A 205 13.34 5.23 22.01
N GLY A 206 14.39 5.98 21.67
CA GLY A 206 15.72 5.43 21.37
C GLY A 206 15.79 4.55 20.11
N LEU A 207 14.78 4.63 19.23
CA LEU A 207 14.67 3.76 18.07
C LEU A 207 15.49 4.31 16.88
N LYS A 208 16.35 3.48 16.32
CA LYS A 208 17.20 3.86 15.17
C LYS A 208 16.53 3.49 13.86
N LYS A 209 16.45 4.46 12.93
CA LYS A 209 16.00 4.22 11.56
C LYS A 209 17.18 3.69 10.73
N SER A 210 16.95 2.64 9.96
CA SER A 210 17.99 2.06 9.10
C SER A 210 18.42 3.03 8.00
N GLN A 211 19.73 3.11 7.75
CA GLN A 211 20.28 3.86 6.60
C GLN A 211 19.95 3.17 5.27
N GLN A 212 19.69 1.86 5.29
CA GLN A 212 19.34 1.06 4.11
C GLN A 212 17.85 1.18 3.77
N LYS A 213 17.46 2.29 3.12
CA LYS A 213 16.07 2.67 2.78
C LYS A 213 15.33 1.74 1.79
N LEU A 214 15.93 0.65 1.34
CA LEU A 214 15.28 -0.35 0.49
C LEU A 214 15.28 -1.74 1.10
N SER A 215 15.83 -1.88 2.31
CA SER A 215 15.90 -3.15 3.01
C SER A 215 14.52 -3.58 3.49
N ASN A 216 14.28 -4.89 3.53
CA ASN A 216 13.03 -5.49 4.02
C ASN A 216 13.07 -5.70 5.54
N LYS A 217 13.61 -4.70 6.25
CA LYS A 217 13.78 -4.73 7.71
C LYS A 217 12.79 -3.77 8.36
N PHE A 218 12.38 -4.10 9.59
CA PHE A 218 11.37 -3.35 10.31
C PHE A 218 11.82 -1.90 10.52
N GLU A 219 13.09 -1.72 10.85
CA GLU A 219 13.76 -0.44 11.12
C GLU A 219 13.88 0.46 9.87
N ALA A 220 13.65 -0.07 8.66
CA ALA A 220 13.74 0.72 7.44
C ALA A 220 12.44 1.47 7.13
N HIS A 221 11.29 0.82 7.37
CA HIS A 221 9.98 1.30 6.90
C HIS A 221 8.86 1.20 7.94
N CYS A 222 8.86 0.18 8.80
CA CYS A 222 7.78 -0.01 9.76
C CYS A 222 8.04 0.62 11.13
N VAL A 223 9.26 1.08 11.41
CA VAL A 223 9.58 1.78 12.65
C VAL A 223 8.78 3.07 12.78
N ASP A 224 8.70 3.88 11.72
CA ASP A 224 7.98 5.16 11.77
C ASP A 224 6.47 4.92 11.88
N SER A 225 5.90 3.96 11.11
CA SER A 225 4.50 3.57 11.28
C SER A 225 4.20 2.99 12.67
N TRP A 226 5.15 2.28 13.29
CA TRP A 226 4.98 1.78 14.64
C TRP A 226 5.01 2.91 15.67
N VAL A 227 5.91 3.87 15.52
CA VAL A 227 5.99 5.05 16.38
C VAL A 227 4.70 5.86 16.32
N LEU A 228 4.14 6.09 15.13
CA LEU A 228 2.84 6.75 14.96
C LEU A 228 1.71 6.04 15.69
N ALA A 229 1.64 4.71 15.56
CA ALA A 229 0.63 3.92 16.25
C ALA A 229 0.86 3.94 17.77
N ASN A 230 2.11 3.81 18.22
CA ASN A 230 2.48 3.81 19.63
C ASN A 230 2.20 5.15 20.30
N TRP A 231 2.37 6.26 19.60
CA TRP A 231 2.04 7.59 20.12
C TRP A 231 0.56 7.70 20.52
N TYR A 232 -0.36 7.10 19.76
CA TYR A 232 -1.79 7.17 20.07
C TYR A 232 -2.21 6.21 21.19
N VAL A 233 -1.80 4.93 21.14
CA VAL A 233 -2.24 3.92 22.14
C VAL A 233 -1.30 3.76 23.34
N GLY A 234 -0.06 4.20 23.24
CA GLY A 234 0.99 4.02 24.25
C GLY A 234 1.31 2.56 24.58
N GLY A 235 1.84 2.36 25.79
CA GLY A 235 2.01 1.03 26.40
C GLY A 235 3.32 0.32 26.10
N HIS A 236 4.14 0.80 25.17
CA HIS A 236 5.42 0.16 24.82
C HIS A 236 6.55 1.19 24.67
N GLN A 237 7.73 0.86 25.20
CA GLN A 237 8.97 1.61 24.97
C GLN A 237 9.74 1.09 23.74
N ALA A 238 9.54 -0.17 23.38
CA ALA A 238 10.13 -0.80 22.20
C ALA A 238 9.11 -1.74 21.51
N PRO A 239 9.27 -2.04 20.21
CA PRO A 239 8.40 -2.97 19.50
C PRO A 239 8.47 -4.38 20.10
N ASP A 240 7.33 -4.89 20.57
CA ASP A 240 7.15 -6.28 21.04
C ASP A 240 7.15 -7.31 19.88
N ASN A 241 6.89 -6.84 18.66
CA ASN A 241 6.90 -7.67 17.46
C ASN A 241 7.46 -6.90 16.26
N ALA A 242 8.61 -7.33 15.75
CA ALA A 242 9.27 -6.76 14.57
C ALA A 242 9.07 -7.60 13.30
N ARG A 243 8.27 -8.66 13.32
CA ARG A 243 8.01 -9.48 12.12
C ARG A 243 7.21 -8.67 11.10
N LEU A 244 7.54 -8.87 9.83
CA LEU A 244 7.01 -8.13 8.70
C LEU A 244 6.32 -9.05 7.71
N ILE A 245 5.25 -8.55 7.11
CA ILE A 245 4.73 -9.08 5.84
C ILE A 245 5.11 -8.11 4.75
N GLU A 246 5.86 -8.59 3.76
CA GLU A 246 6.15 -7.83 2.56
C GLU A 246 5.03 -8.06 1.51
N VAL A 247 4.49 -6.96 0.98
CA VAL A 247 3.46 -7.00 -0.06
C VAL A 247 3.97 -6.29 -1.32
N ILE A 248 4.05 -7.06 -2.41
CA ILE A 248 4.44 -6.57 -3.72
C ILE A 248 3.17 -6.46 -4.59
N PRO A 249 2.79 -5.27 -5.08
CA PRO A 249 1.67 -5.15 -5.99
C PRO A 249 2.03 -5.78 -7.34
N LEU A 250 1.08 -6.51 -7.93
CA LEU A 250 1.29 -7.14 -9.23
C LEU A 250 1.25 -6.11 -10.36
N GLU A 251 2.28 -6.12 -11.21
CA GLU A 251 2.31 -5.36 -12.45
C GLU A 251 1.73 -6.19 -13.60
N PHE A 252 0.57 -5.76 -14.11
CA PHE A 252 -0.07 -6.42 -15.24
C PHE A 252 0.40 -5.81 -16.55
N HIS A 253 1.16 -6.59 -17.33
CA HIS A 253 1.53 -6.21 -18.69
C HIS A 253 0.40 -6.50 -19.67
N ARG A 254 0.14 -5.56 -20.58
CA ARG A 254 -0.83 -5.77 -21.68
C ARG A 254 -0.19 -6.62 -22.78
N ARG A 255 -0.99 -7.49 -23.39
CA ARG A 255 -0.57 -8.23 -24.59
C ARG A 255 -0.10 -7.24 -25.67
N GLN A 256 1.04 -7.56 -26.26
CA GLN A 256 1.66 -6.81 -27.32
C GLN A 256 2.10 -7.82 -28.39
N LEU A 257 1.66 -7.60 -29.64
CA LEU A 257 1.96 -8.51 -30.75
C LEU A 257 3.35 -8.26 -31.35
N HIS A 258 3.75 -7.00 -31.46
CA HIS A 258 5.02 -6.57 -32.04
C HIS A 258 5.72 -5.56 -31.15
N ARG A 259 7.06 -5.53 -31.16
CA ARG A 259 7.86 -4.52 -30.44
C ARG A 259 7.47 -3.10 -30.87
N LEU A 260 7.52 -2.15 -29.92
CA LEU A 260 7.13 -0.76 -30.20
C LEU A 260 8.18 -0.08 -31.09
N GLN A 261 9.45 -0.27 -30.75
CA GLN A 261 10.59 0.15 -31.55
C GLN A 261 10.86 -0.90 -32.64
N HIS A 262 11.20 -0.42 -33.83
CA HIS A 262 11.66 -1.27 -34.93
C HIS A 262 13.16 -1.55 -34.75
N SER A 263 13.62 -2.71 -35.21
CA SER A 263 15.04 -3.00 -35.41
C SER A 263 15.54 -2.35 -36.71
N THR A 264 16.85 -2.46 -36.96
CA THR A 264 17.47 -2.10 -38.24
C THR A 264 16.63 -2.62 -39.41
N GLY A 265 16.40 -1.78 -40.42
CA GLY A 265 15.52 -2.11 -41.56
C GLY A 265 14.02 -1.86 -41.33
N GLN A 266 13.63 -1.11 -40.29
CA GLN A 266 12.22 -0.79 -39.97
C GLN A 266 11.32 -1.99 -39.62
N ILE A 267 11.92 -3.14 -39.34
CA ILE A 267 11.20 -4.37 -38.99
C ILE A 267 10.74 -4.31 -37.53
N ARG A 268 9.47 -4.61 -37.27
CA ARG A 268 8.96 -4.81 -35.90
C ARG A 268 8.80 -6.28 -35.59
N SER A 269 9.77 -6.85 -34.89
CA SER A 269 9.71 -8.25 -34.46
C SER A 269 8.52 -8.52 -33.55
N ARG A 270 8.02 -9.77 -33.58
CA ARG A 270 6.95 -10.22 -32.68
C ARG A 270 7.40 -10.08 -31.22
N TYR A 271 6.51 -9.59 -30.36
CA TYR A 271 6.74 -9.49 -28.92
C TYR A 271 6.18 -10.74 -28.22
N GLY A 272 6.93 -11.29 -27.26
CA GLY A 272 6.52 -12.50 -26.52
C GLY A 272 6.74 -13.83 -27.26
N GLY A 273 7.49 -13.83 -28.36
CA GLY A 273 7.94 -15.07 -29.02
C GLY A 273 9.15 -15.74 -28.35
N THR A 274 9.76 -15.08 -27.36
CA THR A 274 10.94 -15.59 -26.65
C THR A 274 10.58 -16.80 -25.80
N ILE A 275 11.32 -17.89 -25.98
CA ILE A 275 11.25 -19.11 -25.18
C ILE A 275 12.44 -19.09 -24.22
N SER A 276 12.20 -19.36 -22.94
CA SER A 276 13.23 -19.51 -21.91
C SER A 276 12.98 -20.81 -21.17
N ALA A 277 13.97 -21.72 -21.16
CA ALA A 277 13.84 -23.05 -20.58
C ALA A 277 12.60 -23.84 -21.07
N GLY A 278 12.31 -23.79 -22.37
CA GLY A 278 11.13 -24.45 -22.96
C GLY A 278 9.79 -23.73 -22.75
N PHE A 279 9.74 -22.71 -21.87
CA PHE A 279 8.53 -21.94 -21.62
C PHE A 279 8.48 -20.66 -22.45
N LYS A 280 7.33 -20.43 -23.09
CA LYS A 280 7.08 -19.15 -23.78
C LYS A 280 6.91 -18.03 -22.75
N ARG A 281 7.46 -16.86 -23.04
CA ARG A 281 7.28 -15.68 -22.19
C ARG A 281 5.78 -15.37 -22.00
N GLY A 282 5.32 -15.44 -20.75
CA GLY A 282 3.91 -15.24 -20.39
C GLY A 282 3.09 -16.53 -20.25
N SER A 283 3.72 -17.71 -20.32
CA SER A 283 3.15 -18.95 -19.79
C SER A 283 2.86 -18.79 -18.30
N ILE A 284 1.67 -19.16 -17.87
CA ILE A 284 1.34 -19.33 -16.46
C ILE A 284 1.91 -20.70 -16.09
N VAL A 285 2.91 -20.70 -15.21
CA VAL A 285 3.46 -21.91 -14.58
C VAL A 285 2.77 -22.07 -13.23
#